data_AF-A0A1M6PYK3-F1
#
_entry.id   AF-A0A1M6PYK3-F1
#
_cell.length_a   1.000
_cell.length_b   1.000
_cell.length_c   1.000
_cell.angle_alpha   90.00
_cell.angle_beta   90.00
_cell.angle_gamma   90.00
#
_symmetry.space_group_name_H-M   'P 1'
#
loop_
_entity.id
_entity.type
_entity.pdbx_description
1 polymer ?
#
loop_
_entity_poly.entity_id
_entity_poly.type
_entity_poly.pdbx_seq_one_letter_code
_entity_poly.pdbx_strand_id
1 'polypeptide(L)'
;MIFISLTALSSACKVKDSIEDDLFGCNGYDTEINSLLEELTAAQTAYTNDPTTSTCNSYVSAMDTYVTEVYEYLDCIPGAQKQAYRDGLDQWNTSLDETRDSCDAL
;
A
#
# COMPACT_ATOMS: atom_id res chain seq x y z
N MET A 1 -34.00 50.43 -19.10
CA MET A 1 -32.93 49.60 -19.68
C MET A 1 -31.83 49.48 -18.64
N ILE A 2 -31.81 48.36 -17.91
CA ILE A 2 -30.82 48.08 -16.88
C ILE A 2 -29.97 46.92 -17.41
N PHE A 3 -28.73 47.22 -17.78
CA PHE A 3 -27.71 46.24 -18.13
C PHE A 3 -27.06 45.74 -16.84
N ILE A 4 -27.52 44.59 -16.33
CA ILE A 4 -26.78 43.80 -15.35
C ILE A 4 -26.13 42.66 -16.14
N SER A 5 -24.95 42.90 -16.68
CA SER A 5 -24.04 41.80 -17.05
C SER A 5 -23.35 41.34 -15.78
N LEU A 6 -24.04 40.47 -15.04
CA LEU A 6 -23.44 39.64 -14.02
C LEU A 6 -22.65 38.55 -14.75
N THR A 7 -21.40 38.84 -15.10
CA THR A 7 -20.43 37.79 -15.46
C THR A 7 -20.13 37.00 -14.20
N ALA A 8 -21.00 36.04 -13.91
CA ALA A 8 -20.67 34.93 -13.05
C ALA A 8 -19.48 34.23 -13.72
N LEU A 9 -18.28 34.40 -13.15
CA LEU A 9 -17.30 33.32 -13.12
C LEU A 9 -17.95 32.19 -12.32
N SER A 10 -18.88 31.47 -12.93
CA SER A 10 -19.25 30.14 -12.46
C SER A 10 -18.01 29.29 -12.69
N SER A 11 -17.23 29.15 -11.62
CA SER A 11 -16.47 27.96 -11.30
C SER A 11 -16.94 26.79 -12.16
N ALA A 12 -16.20 26.52 -13.24
CA ALA A 12 -16.29 25.25 -13.93
C ALA A 12 -15.67 24.20 -13.01
N CYS A 13 -16.38 23.88 -11.93
CA CYS A 13 -16.45 22.54 -11.38
C CYS A 13 -16.96 21.64 -12.51
N LYS A 14 -16.07 21.21 -13.40
CA LYS A 14 -16.24 19.90 -14.01
C LYS A 14 -15.76 18.91 -12.97
N VAL A 15 -16.73 18.52 -12.14
CA VAL A 15 -16.80 17.18 -11.56
C VAL A 15 -16.58 16.23 -12.74
N LYS A 16 -15.33 15.85 -12.97
CA LYS A 16 -14.99 14.74 -13.83
C LYS A 16 -14.94 13.54 -12.91
N ASP A 17 -16.12 12.94 -12.79
CA ASP A 17 -16.33 11.51 -12.58
C ASP A 17 -15.59 10.90 -11.39
N SER A 18 -16.14 11.17 -10.21
CA SER A 18 -16.05 10.34 -9.00
C SER A 18 -16.76 8.97 -9.17
N ILE A 19 -16.59 8.32 -10.32
CA ILE A 19 -17.21 7.01 -10.65
C ILE A 19 -16.15 5.97 -11.03
N GLU A 20 -14.88 6.34 -11.23
CA GLU A 20 -13.80 5.38 -11.52
C GLU A 20 -13.00 4.94 -10.29
N ASP A 21 -13.08 5.65 -9.15
CA ASP A 21 -12.37 5.27 -7.91
C ASP A 21 -12.94 4.01 -7.25
N ASP A 22 -14.25 3.76 -7.40
CA ASP A 22 -14.93 2.57 -6.88
C ASP A 22 -14.81 1.34 -7.81
N LEU A 23 -14.28 1.50 -9.03
CA LEU A 23 -14.19 0.39 -9.99
C LEU A 23 -12.89 -0.41 -9.88
N PHE A 24 -11.89 0.12 -9.16
CA PHE A 24 -10.56 -0.48 -9.00
C PHE A 24 -10.07 -0.60 -7.54
N GLY A 25 -10.89 -0.27 -6.53
CA GLY A 25 -10.49 -0.45 -5.12
C GLY A 25 -9.36 0.48 -4.66
N CYS A 26 -9.09 1.57 -5.39
CA CYS A 26 -7.98 2.47 -5.08
C CYS A 26 -8.31 3.50 -3.99
N ASN A 27 -9.55 3.59 -3.55
CA ASN A 27 -9.95 4.51 -2.50
C ASN A 27 -9.38 4.06 -1.15
N GLY A 28 -8.50 4.87 -0.56
CA GLY A 28 -7.90 4.58 0.75
C GLY A 28 -6.68 3.65 0.71
N TYR A 29 -6.16 3.33 -0.48
CA TYR A 29 -5.01 2.43 -0.65
C TYR A 29 -3.79 2.90 0.16
N ASP A 30 -3.59 4.21 0.28
CA ASP A 30 -2.49 4.79 1.05
C ASP A 30 -2.64 4.53 2.55
N THR A 31 -3.86 4.57 3.05
CA THR A 31 -4.19 4.22 4.45
C THR A 31 -3.98 2.73 4.70
N GLU A 32 -4.38 1.87 3.76
CA GLU A 32 -4.20 0.43 3.85
C GLU A 32 -2.72 0.02 3.80
N ILE A 33 -1.94 0.57 2.85
CA ILE A 33 -0.49 0.35 2.79
C ILE A 33 0.19 0.79 4.09
N ASN A 34 -0.20 1.93 4.66
CA ASN A 34 0.35 2.39 5.94
C ASN A 34 -0.01 1.44 7.10
N SER A 35 -1.25 0.95 7.16
CA SER A 35 -1.68 -0.04 8.16
C SER A 35 -0.85 -1.33 8.05
N LEU A 36 -0.67 -1.85 6.84
CA LEU A 36 0.14 -3.04 6.59
C LEU A 36 1.61 -2.83 6.99
N LEU A 37 2.15 -1.63 6.75
CA LEU A 37 3.52 -1.29 7.16
C LEU A 37 3.67 -1.22 8.69
N GLU A 38 2.66 -0.70 9.39
CA GLU A 38 2.63 -0.68 10.86
C GLU A 38 2.59 -2.11 11.42
N GLU A 39 1.76 -2.99 10.86
CA GLU A 39 1.68 -4.40 11.25
C GLU A 39 3.02 -5.13 11.03
N LEU A 40 3.64 -4.93 9.85
CA LEU A 40 4.95 -5.48 9.55
C LEU A 40 6.02 -4.99 10.53
N THR A 41 6.05 -3.69 10.82
CA THR A 41 7.02 -3.09 11.75
C THR A 41 6.83 -3.62 13.17
N ALA A 42 5.57 -3.82 13.60
CA ALA A 42 5.26 -4.40 14.89
C ALA A 42 5.73 -5.87 14.97
N ALA A 43 5.47 -6.67 13.93
CA ALA A 43 5.91 -8.06 13.86
C ALA A 43 7.45 -8.17 13.83
N GLN A 44 8.13 -7.30 13.09
CA GLN A 44 9.60 -7.21 13.07
C GLN A 44 10.15 -6.89 14.46
N THR A 45 9.54 -5.93 15.15
CA THR A 45 9.94 -5.54 16.51
C THR A 45 9.73 -6.69 17.49
N ALA A 46 8.63 -7.44 17.37
CA ALA A 46 8.38 -8.62 18.20
C ALA A 46 9.45 -9.70 17.98
N TYR A 47 9.79 -10.03 16.73
CA TYR A 47 10.85 -10.98 16.42
C TYR A 47 12.23 -10.51 16.91
N THR A 48 12.55 -9.23 16.74
CA THR A 48 13.82 -8.65 17.21
C THR A 48 13.97 -8.76 18.73
N ASN A 49 12.90 -8.58 19.48
CA ASN A 49 12.92 -8.63 20.94
C ASN A 49 12.83 -10.05 21.51
N ASP A 50 12.20 -10.97 20.79
CA ASP A 50 12.00 -12.36 21.19
C ASP A 50 12.16 -13.28 19.98
N PRO A 51 13.40 -13.68 19.61
CA PRO A 51 13.66 -14.41 18.37
C PRO A 51 13.34 -15.91 18.53
N THR A 52 12.06 -16.26 18.46
CA THR A 52 11.56 -17.63 18.46
C THR A 52 10.99 -17.98 17.09
N THR A 53 10.83 -19.28 16.81
CA THR A 53 10.12 -19.76 15.62
C THR A 53 8.75 -19.08 15.47
N SER A 54 8.03 -18.88 16.58
CA SER A 54 6.69 -18.28 16.57
C SER A 54 6.71 -16.82 16.13
N THR A 55 7.59 -15.99 16.69
CA THR A 55 7.66 -14.56 16.34
C THR A 55 8.29 -14.34 14.97
N CYS A 56 9.24 -15.19 14.57
CA CYS A 56 9.80 -15.23 13.22
C CYS A 56 8.70 -15.51 12.17
N ASN A 57 7.88 -16.54 12.42
CA ASN A 57 6.77 -16.88 11.54
C ASN A 57 5.72 -15.77 11.46
N SER A 58 5.42 -15.08 12.57
CA SER A 58 4.55 -13.90 12.55
C SER A 58 5.13 -12.76 11.71
N TYR A 59 6.45 -12.52 11.79
CA TYR A 59 7.13 -11.54 10.96
C TYR A 59 7.09 -11.89 9.46
N VAL A 60 7.41 -13.14 9.11
CA VAL A 60 7.31 -13.63 7.72
C VAL A 60 5.89 -13.51 7.19
N SER A 61 4.89 -13.88 7.99
CA SER A 61 3.47 -13.75 7.61
C SER A 61 3.07 -12.29 7.37
N ALA A 62 3.52 -11.35 8.21
CA ALA A 62 3.22 -9.93 8.03
C ALA A 62 3.94 -9.37 6.78
N MET A 63 5.16 -9.82 6.49
CA MET A 63 5.90 -9.42 5.29
C MET A 63 5.25 -9.96 4.02
N ASP A 64 4.79 -11.22 4.03
CA ASP A 64 4.05 -11.85 2.93
C ASP A 64 2.72 -11.13 2.64
N THR A 65 1.98 -10.79 3.70
CA THR A 65 0.74 -10.01 3.61
C THR A 65 1.01 -8.63 3.03
N TYR A 66 1.99 -7.90 3.57
CA TYR A 66 2.36 -6.58 3.03
C TYR A 66 2.70 -6.66 1.53
N VAL A 67 3.55 -7.61 1.14
CA VAL A 67 3.96 -7.74 -0.27
C VAL A 67 2.75 -8.03 -1.15
N THR A 68 1.95 -9.03 -0.80
CA THR A 68 0.80 -9.48 -1.59
C THR A 68 -0.25 -8.38 -1.75
N GLU A 69 -0.64 -7.73 -0.66
CA GLU A 69 -1.68 -6.70 -0.67
C GLU A 69 -1.19 -5.44 -1.41
N VAL A 70 0.07 -5.02 -1.21
CA VAL A 70 0.61 -3.85 -1.92
C VAL A 70 0.75 -4.12 -3.43
N TYR A 71 0.94 -5.38 -3.86
CA TYR A 71 0.87 -5.74 -5.28
C TYR A 71 -0.50 -5.43 -5.89
N GLU A 72 -1.60 -5.64 -5.15
CA GLU A 72 -2.96 -5.34 -5.61
C GLU A 72 -3.16 -3.82 -5.78
N TYR A 73 -2.53 -3.01 -4.93
CA TYR A 73 -2.58 -1.55 -5.02
C TYR A 73 -1.58 -0.93 -5.99
N LEU A 74 -0.71 -1.70 -6.66
CA LEU A 74 0.27 -1.14 -7.59
C LEU A 74 -0.38 -0.27 -8.67
N ASP A 75 -1.61 -0.59 -9.08
CA ASP A 75 -2.33 0.20 -10.09
C ASP A 75 -2.88 1.53 -9.57
N CYS A 76 -3.03 1.66 -8.26
CA CYS A 76 -3.40 2.88 -7.55
C CYS A 76 -2.19 3.82 -7.33
N ILE A 77 -0.97 3.28 -7.41
CA ILE A 77 0.26 4.07 -7.23
C ILE A 77 0.53 4.94 -8.47
N PRO A 78 0.78 6.26 -8.29
CA PRO A 78 1.14 7.16 -9.39
C PRO A 78 2.33 6.65 -10.20
N GLY A 79 2.22 6.71 -11.53
CA GLY A 79 3.14 6.02 -12.46
C GLY A 79 4.64 6.34 -12.29
N ALA A 80 5.01 7.50 -11.76
CA ALA A 80 6.41 7.83 -11.48
C ALA A 80 7.04 6.95 -10.38
N GLN A 81 6.22 6.41 -9.47
CA GLN A 81 6.65 5.60 -8.32
C GLN A 81 6.32 4.11 -8.48
N LYS A 82 5.40 3.77 -9.39
CA LYS A 82 4.92 2.39 -9.59
C LYS A 82 6.05 1.38 -9.82
N GLN A 83 7.05 1.72 -10.63
CA GLN A 83 8.18 0.82 -10.88
C GLN A 83 9.05 0.61 -9.63
N ALA A 84 9.32 1.67 -8.87
CA ALA A 84 10.11 1.57 -7.65
C ALA A 84 9.41 0.70 -6.58
N TYR A 85 8.08 0.83 -6.47
CA TYR A 85 7.28 -0.05 -5.62
C TYR A 85 7.36 -1.50 -6.09
N ARG A 86 7.15 -1.77 -7.39
CA ARG A 86 7.25 -3.12 -7.95
C ARG A 86 8.62 -3.75 -7.67
N ASP A 87 9.70 -3.04 -7.96
CA ASP A 87 11.06 -3.54 -7.75
C ASP A 87 11.33 -3.84 -6.26
N GLY A 88 10.83 -2.99 -5.36
CA GLY A 88 10.93 -3.20 -3.91
C GLY A 88 10.16 -4.43 -3.44
N LEU A 89 8.94 -4.63 -3.95
CA LEU A 89 8.11 -5.80 -3.64
C LEU A 89 8.72 -7.09 -4.18
N ASP A 90 9.28 -7.07 -5.40
CA ASP A 90 9.97 -8.23 -6.00
C ASP A 90 11.20 -8.64 -5.15
N GLN A 91 11.94 -7.64 -4.66
CA GLN A 91 13.07 -7.87 -3.75
C GLN A 91 12.62 -8.48 -2.42
N TRP A 92 11.57 -7.95 -1.82
CA TRP A 92 11.02 -8.47 -0.56
C TRP A 92 10.47 -9.89 -0.73
N ASN A 93 9.83 -10.18 -1.85
CA ASN A 93 9.36 -11.52 -2.18
C ASN A 93 10.50 -12.52 -2.29
N THR A 94 11.65 -12.11 -2.84
CA THR A 94 12.85 -12.97 -2.86
C THR A 94 13.40 -13.20 -1.45
N SER A 95 13.45 -12.17 -0.60
CA SER A 95 13.90 -12.29 0.79
C SER A 95 12.93 -13.05 1.70
N LEU A 96 11.64 -13.13 1.34
CA LEU A 96 10.62 -13.87 2.07
C LEU A 96 10.94 -15.36 2.14
N ASP A 97 11.30 -15.97 1.01
CA ASP A 97 11.63 -17.38 0.96
C ASP A 97 12.88 -17.72 1.80
N GLU A 98 13.92 -16.89 1.70
CA GLU A 98 15.14 -17.04 2.51
C GLU A 98 14.87 -16.87 4.01
N THR A 99 14.01 -15.91 4.38
CA THR A 99 13.65 -15.66 5.78
C THR A 99 12.81 -16.80 6.34
N ARG A 100 11.87 -17.34 5.56
CA ARG A 100 11.01 -18.46 5.93
C ARG A 100 11.83 -19.71 6.26
N ASP A 101 12.80 -20.06 5.41
CA ASP A 101 13.72 -21.18 5.65
C ASP A 101 14.55 -20.98 6.94
N SER A 102 14.93 -19.73 7.25
CA SER A 102 15.66 -19.42 8.47
C SER A 102 14.81 -19.55 9.74
N CYS A 103 13.51 -19.28 9.66
CA CYS A 103 12.59 -19.40 10.80
C CYS A 103 12.44 -20.86 11.25
N ASP A 104 12.39 -21.80 10.30
CA ASP A 104 12.29 -23.24 10.58
C ASP A 104 13.55 -23.82 11.26
N ALA A 105 14.65 -23.08 11.24
CA ALA A 105 15.91 -23.46 11.88
C ALA A 105 16.08 -22.92 13.33
N LEU A 106 15.12 -22.12 13.83
CA LEU A 106 15.08 -21.58 15.21
C LEU A 106 14.47 -22.58 16.20
#